data_AF-A0A8J3VJ86-F1
#
_entry.id   AF-A0A8J3VJ86-F1
#
_cell.length_a   1.000
_cell.length_b   1.000
_cell.length_c   1.000
_cell.angle_alpha   90.00
_cell.angle_beta   90.00
_cell.angle_gamma   90.00
#
_symmetry.space_group_name_H-M   'P 1'
#
loop_
_entity.id
_entity.type
_entity.pdbx_description
1 polymer ?
#
loop_
_entity_poly.entity_id
_entity_poly.type
_entity_poly.pdbx_seq_one_letter_code
_entity_poly.pdbx_strand_id
1 'polypeptide(L)'
;MGSDHFGVDPATLDDSAEILVELSARLQAGRPDTEVALRGVEQPNVHPDVTAAERGYLTFAADQYQDTVALLAALSSHLKRTSAAYRGIDGDTERAMNSLLNNITIRPGTR
;
A
#
# COMPACT_ATOMS: atom_id res chain seq x y z
N MET A 1 -13.49 -15.49 -29.00
CA MET A 1 -12.24 -15.43 -28.21
C MET A 1 -12.21 -14.07 -27.56
N GLY A 2 -12.54 -14.00 -26.27
CA GLY A 2 -12.59 -12.74 -25.53
C GLY A 2 -11.19 -12.20 -25.34
N SER A 3 -10.95 -10.97 -25.80
CA SER A 3 -9.78 -10.21 -25.42
C SER A 3 -9.95 -9.82 -23.95
N ASP A 4 -9.32 -10.59 -23.07
CA ASP A 4 -9.12 -10.18 -21.68
C ASP A 4 -8.38 -8.85 -21.70
N HIS A 5 -9.10 -7.78 -21.43
CA HIS A 5 -8.52 -6.48 -21.13
C HIS A 5 -7.87 -6.60 -19.75
N PHE A 6 -6.61 -7.05 -19.70
CA PHE A 6 -5.74 -6.92 -18.53
C PHE A 6 -5.30 -5.44 -18.33
N GLY A 7 -6.25 -4.51 -18.43
CA GLY A 7 -6.03 -3.10 -18.11
C GLY A 7 -6.40 -2.87 -16.65
N VAL A 8 -5.41 -2.61 -15.80
CA VAL A 8 -5.66 -2.16 -14.43
C VAL A 8 -5.99 -0.67 -14.48
N ASP A 9 -7.12 -0.27 -13.90
CA ASP A 9 -7.50 1.15 -13.79
C ASP A 9 -6.60 1.85 -12.76
N PRO A 10 -5.77 2.83 -13.15
CA PRO A 10 -4.90 3.56 -12.22
C PRO A 10 -5.66 4.28 -11.10
N ALA A 11 -6.91 4.68 -11.31
CA ALA A 11 -7.73 5.29 -10.27
C ALA A 11 -8.00 4.30 -9.11
N THR A 12 -8.30 3.05 -9.45
CA THR A 12 -8.55 2.00 -8.44
C THR A 12 -7.30 1.65 -7.63
N LEU A 13 -6.11 1.77 -8.24
CA LEU A 13 -4.83 1.59 -7.54
C LEU A 13 -4.56 2.74 -6.57
N ASP A 14 -4.87 3.98 -6.95
CA ASP A 14 -4.72 5.14 -6.08
C ASP A 14 -5.67 5.07 -4.88
N ASP A 15 -6.94 4.73 -5.11
CA ASP A 15 -7.93 4.58 -4.05
C ASP A 15 -7.51 3.49 -3.05
N SER A 16 -7.06 2.35 -3.57
CA SER A 16 -6.53 1.26 -2.74
C SER A 16 -5.30 1.70 -1.95
N ALA A 17 -4.40 2.46 -2.56
CA ALA A 17 -3.24 3.00 -1.87
C ALA A 17 -3.62 3.96 -0.75
N GLU A 18 -4.62 4.80 -0.96
CA GLU A 18 -5.09 5.76 0.03
C GLU A 18 -5.70 5.06 1.25
N ILE A 19 -6.55 4.05 1.02
CA ILE A 19 -7.12 3.22 2.09
C ILE A 19 -6.01 2.57 2.92
N LEU A 20 -4.97 2.02 2.27
CA LEU A 20 -3.88 1.33 2.96
C LEU A 20 -3.03 2.28 3.81
N VAL A 21 -2.71 3.48 3.31
CA VAL A 21 -1.94 4.46 4.10
C VAL A 21 -2.78 5.01 5.25
N GLU A 22 -4.07 5.27 5.02
CA GLU A 22 -4.97 5.71 6.09
C GLU A 22 -5.11 4.65 7.18
N LEU A 23 -5.31 3.38 6.81
CA LEU A 23 -5.35 2.28 7.77
C LEU A 23 -4.05 2.17 8.55
N SER A 24 -2.90 2.26 7.89
CA SER A 24 -1.59 2.23 8.56
C SER A 24 -1.44 3.37 9.57
N ALA A 25 -1.89 4.58 9.23
CA ALA A 25 -1.82 5.75 10.09
C ALA A 25 -2.76 5.63 11.29
N ARG A 26 -3.99 5.16 11.06
CA ARG A 26 -4.98 4.92 12.13
C ARG A 26 -4.51 3.84 13.10
N LEU A 27 -3.92 2.75 12.60
CA LEU A 27 -3.29 1.74 13.43
C LEU A 27 -2.14 2.36 14.25
N GLN A 28 -1.21 3.03 13.59
CA GLN A 28 -0.09 3.67 14.30
C GLN A 28 -0.54 4.64 15.41
N ALA A 29 -1.62 5.39 15.18
CA ALA A 29 -2.21 6.28 16.17
C ALA A 29 -2.85 5.53 17.35
N GLY A 30 -3.46 4.37 17.09
CA GLY A 30 -4.08 3.50 18.09
C GLY A 30 -3.16 2.40 18.63
N ARG A 31 -1.84 2.52 18.45
CA ARG A 31 -0.90 1.44 18.81
C ARG A 31 -1.04 1.05 20.29
N PRO A 32 -0.95 -0.25 20.62
CA PRO A 32 -0.91 -0.69 22.01
C PRO A 32 0.33 -0.11 22.71
N ASP A 33 0.18 0.33 23.96
CA ASP A 33 1.33 0.69 24.80
C ASP A 33 1.97 -0.58 25.36
N THR A 34 2.97 -1.09 24.63
CA THR A 34 3.69 -2.32 24.98
C THR A 34 4.39 -2.21 26.32
N GLU A 35 4.87 -1.03 26.72
CA GLU A 35 5.55 -0.84 28.00
C GLU A 35 4.55 -0.93 29.17
N VAL A 36 3.37 -0.33 29.02
CA VAL A 36 2.28 -0.48 29.99
C VAL A 36 1.81 -1.94 30.06
N ALA A 37 1.65 -2.60 28.91
CA ALA A 37 1.25 -4.01 28.87
C ALA A 37 2.28 -4.92 29.56
N LEU A 38 3.58 -4.74 29.29
CA LEU A 38 4.66 -5.52 29.90
C LEU A 38 4.76 -5.29 31.41
N ARG A 39 4.55 -4.06 31.90
CA ARG A 39 4.46 -3.78 33.34
C ARG A 39 3.29 -4.52 33.99
N GLY A 40 2.20 -4.71 33.26
CA GLY A 40 1.03 -5.47 33.70
C GLY A 40 1.30 -6.96 33.93
N VAL A 41 2.30 -7.54 33.24
CA VAL A 41 2.68 -8.96 33.34
C VAL A 41 3.48 -9.27 34.59
N GLU A 42 4.19 -8.27 35.14
CA GLU A 42 5.05 -8.42 36.32
C GLU A 42 4.26 -8.41 37.64
N GLN A 43 3.13 -9.13 37.69
CA GLN A 43 2.31 -9.18 38.90
C GLN A 43 2.91 -10.13 39.94
N PRO A 44 2.94 -9.73 41.23
CA PRO A 44 3.60 -10.49 42.29
C PRO A 44 2.96 -11.85 42.61
N ASN A 45 1.75 -12.12 42.11
CA ASN A 45 0.98 -13.34 42.44
C ASN A 45 0.83 -14.31 41.25
N VAL A 46 1.52 -14.07 40.13
CA VAL A 46 1.45 -14.94 38.93
C VAL A 46 2.63 -15.90 38.91
N HIS A 47 2.41 -17.12 38.44
CA HIS A 47 3.47 -18.13 38.33
C HIS A 47 4.56 -17.66 37.33
N PRO A 48 5.87 -17.81 37.64
CA PRO A 48 6.96 -17.30 36.80
C PRO A 48 6.90 -17.74 35.34
N ASP A 49 6.52 -19.00 35.08
CA ASP A 49 6.41 -19.52 33.71
C ASP A 49 5.27 -18.85 32.92
N VAL A 50 4.17 -18.48 33.59
CA VAL A 50 3.05 -17.76 32.95
C VAL A 50 3.48 -16.34 32.63
N THR A 51 4.14 -15.66 33.56
CA THR A 51 4.75 -14.34 33.35
C THR A 51 5.74 -14.36 32.17
N ALA A 52 6.58 -15.40 32.07
CA ALA A 52 7.53 -15.54 30.97
C ALA A 52 6.84 -15.76 29.62
N ALA A 53 5.81 -16.61 29.57
CA ALA A 53 5.04 -16.88 28.36
C ALA A 53 4.27 -15.64 27.88
N GLU A 54 3.61 -14.93 28.81
CA GLU A 54 2.85 -13.71 28.51
C GLU A 54 3.78 -12.58 28.04
N ARG A 55 4.95 -12.42 28.66
CA ARG A 55 5.98 -11.48 28.20
C ARG A 55 6.42 -11.79 26.77
N GLY A 56 6.71 -13.05 26.47
CA GLY A 56 7.10 -13.48 25.12
C GLY A 56 6.00 -13.20 24.08
N TYR A 57 4.74 -13.48 24.44
CA TYR A 57 3.59 -13.17 23.58
C TYR A 57 3.45 -11.67 23.32
N LEU A 58 3.55 -10.82 24.35
CA LEU A 58 3.41 -9.37 24.19
C LEU A 58 4.51 -8.77 23.31
N THR A 59 5.76 -9.23 23.46
CA THR A 59 6.85 -8.79 22.58
C THR A 59 6.59 -9.21 21.14
N PHE A 60 6.25 -10.48 20.90
CA PHE A 60 5.91 -10.95 19.56
C PHE A 60 4.74 -10.18 18.94
N ALA A 61 3.67 -9.96 19.70
CA ALA A 61 2.49 -9.24 19.23
C ALA A 61 2.82 -7.77 18.87
N ALA A 62 3.68 -7.11 19.66
CA ALA A 62 4.12 -5.75 19.37
C ALA A 62 4.94 -5.69 18.07
N ASP A 63 5.85 -6.64 17.85
CA ASP A 63 6.66 -6.72 16.63
C ASP A 63 5.77 -6.96 15.40
N GLN A 64 4.88 -7.96 15.47
CA GLN A 64 3.94 -8.25 14.38
C GLN A 64 3.02 -7.07 14.05
N TYR A 65 2.64 -6.29 15.07
CA TYR A 65 1.85 -5.08 14.87
C TYR A 65 2.62 -4.03 14.08
N GLN A 66 3.87 -3.76 14.47
CA GLN A 66 4.73 -2.80 13.78
C GLN A 66 5.01 -3.22 12.35
N ASP A 67 5.32 -4.50 12.12
CA ASP A 67 5.54 -5.05 10.79
C ASP A 67 4.30 -4.90 9.89
N THR A 68 3.11 -5.15 10.44
CA THR A 68 1.86 -4.99 9.69
C THR A 68 1.63 -3.55 9.29
N VAL A 69 1.83 -2.60 10.21
CA VAL A 69 1.72 -1.16 9.91
C VAL A 69 2.71 -0.75 8.82
N ALA A 70 3.97 -1.19 8.93
CA ALA A 70 5.01 -0.90 7.94
C ALA A 70 4.67 -1.50 6.56
N LEU A 71 4.17 -2.73 6.52
CA LEU A 71 3.79 -3.41 5.29
C LEU A 71 2.62 -2.71 4.58
N LEU A 72 1.60 -2.26 5.32
CA LEU A 72 0.49 -1.49 4.76
C LEU A 72 0.96 -0.18 4.12
N ALA A 73 1.83 0.57 4.81
CA ALA A 73 2.40 1.80 4.30
C ALA A 73 3.31 1.56 3.08
N ALA A 74 4.11 0.50 3.11
CA ALA A 74 4.97 0.11 2.00
C ALA A 74 4.16 -0.33 0.76
N LEU A 75 3.09 -1.09 0.96
CA LEU A 75 2.19 -1.52 -0.11
C LEU A 75 1.45 -0.33 -0.73
N SER A 76 0.93 0.59 0.08
CA SER A 76 0.36 1.86 -0.41
C SER A 76 1.36 2.59 -1.31
N SER A 77 2.60 2.76 -0.84
CA SER A 77 3.65 3.43 -1.61
C SER A 77 3.96 2.70 -2.93
N HIS A 78 3.93 1.36 -2.92
CA HIS A 78 4.11 0.56 -4.13
C HIS A 78 2.95 0.72 -5.12
N LEU A 79 1.71 0.75 -4.65
CA LEU A 79 0.54 0.98 -5.49
C LEU A 79 0.54 2.39 -6.10
N LYS A 80 0.89 3.44 -5.33
CA LYS A 80 1.06 4.81 -5.87
C LYS A 80 2.11 4.87 -6.98
N ARG A 81 3.25 4.19 -6.80
CA ARG A 81 4.28 4.10 -7.84
C ARG A 81 3.77 3.37 -9.09
N THR A 82 3.01 2.30 -8.90
CA THR A 82 2.47 1.49 -10.00
C THR A 82 1.42 2.29 -10.79
N SER A 83 0.49 2.96 -10.11
CA SER A 83 -0.50 3.86 -10.71
C SER A 83 0.18 4.98 -11.53
N ALA A 84 1.19 5.63 -10.95
CA ALA A 84 1.96 6.67 -11.64
C ALA A 84 2.63 6.14 -12.91
N ALA A 85 3.16 4.91 -12.89
CA ALA A 85 3.76 4.28 -14.06
C ALA A 85 2.72 4.01 -15.17
N TYR A 86 1.53 3.50 -14.83
CA TYR A 86 0.46 3.30 -15.81
C TYR A 86 0.03 4.61 -16.47
N ARG A 87 -0.21 5.67 -15.67
CA ARG A 87 -0.55 7.00 -16.20
C ARG A 87 0.53 7.57 -17.13
N GLY A 88 1.81 7.32 -16.82
CA GLY A 88 2.92 7.71 -17.68
C GLY A 88 2.86 7.01 -19.04
N ILE A 89 2.66 5.69 -19.04
CA ILE A 89 2.57 4.88 -20.26
C ILE A 89 1.37 5.30 -21.12
N ASP A 90 0.20 5.51 -20.51
CA ASP A 90 -1.00 5.97 -21.23
C ASP A 90 -0.77 7.34 -21.85
N GLY A 91 -0.18 8.28 -21.10
CA GLY A 91 0.11 9.62 -21.62
C GLY A 91 1.17 9.65 -22.73
N ASP A 92 2.18 8.78 -22.66
CA ASP A 92 3.16 8.60 -23.75
C ASP A 92 2.50 8.02 -25.01
N THR A 93 1.61 7.04 -24.83
CA THR A 93 0.86 6.41 -25.92
C THR A 93 -0.11 7.38 -26.59
N GLU A 94 -0.84 8.17 -25.80
CA GLU A 94 -1.74 9.23 -26.30
C GLU A 94 -0.96 10.28 -27.09
N ARG A 95 0.19 10.75 -26.57
CA ARG A 95 1.06 11.70 -27.29
C ARG A 95 1.57 11.12 -28.62
N ALA A 96 1.98 9.86 -28.63
CA ALA A 96 2.41 9.18 -29.86
C ALA A 96 1.28 9.04 -30.88
N MET A 97 0.08 8.61 -30.45
CA MET A 97 -1.10 8.52 -31.30
C MET A 97 -1.51 9.88 -31.87
N ASN A 98 -1.57 10.92 -31.03
CA ASN A 98 -1.89 12.28 -31.45
C ASN A 98 -0.85 12.82 -32.45
N SER A 99 0.43 12.52 -32.25
CA SER A 99 1.49 12.86 -33.21
C SER A 99 1.26 12.17 -34.56
N LEU A 100 0.94 10.87 -34.58
CA LEU A 100 0.63 10.14 -35.80
C LEU A 100 -0.61 10.72 -36.50
N LEU A 101 -1.71 10.94 -35.78
CA LEU A 101 -2.94 11.50 -36.34
C LEU A 101 -2.71 12.89 -36.93
N ASN A 102 -1.95 13.75 -36.25
CA ASN A 102 -1.61 15.09 -36.75
C ASN A 102 -0.71 15.00 -38.00
N ASN A 103 0.28 14.10 -38.02
CA ASN A 103 1.16 13.92 -39.18
C ASN A 103 0.46 13.35 -40.41
N ILE A 104 -0.61 12.57 -40.23
CA ILE A 104 -1.42 12.02 -41.33
C ILE A 104 -2.46 13.05 -41.80
N THR A 105 -3.01 13.86 -40.87
CA THR A 105 -3.99 14.92 -41.17
C THR A 105 -3.34 16.12 -41.88
N ILE A 106 -2.05 16.41 -41.61
CA ILE A 106 -1.26 17.43 -42.31
C ILE A 106 -0.52 16.81 -43.52
N ARG A 107 -1.21 16.00 -44.33
CA ARG A 107 -0.89 15.90 -45.75
C ARG A 107 -1.94 16.70 -46.52
N PRO A 108 -1.63 17.93 -46.98
CA PRO A 108 -2.49 18.59 -47.94
C PRO A 108 -2.51 17.69 -49.19
N GLY A 109 -3.71 17.39 -49.69
CA GLY A 109 -3.87 16.62 -50.92
C GLY A 109 -3.03 17.26 -52.02
N THR A 110 -1.99 16.56 -52.45
CA THR A 110 -1.30 16.85 -53.71
C THR A 110 -2.30 16.57 -54.83
N ARG A 111 -2.96 17.62 -55.29
CA ARG A 111 -3.58 17.72 -56.61
C ARG A 111 -3.00 18.95 -57.31
#